data_AF-A0A5K1FAD2-F1
#
_entry.id   AF-A0A5K1FAD2-F1
#
_cell.length_a   1.000
_cell.length_b   1.000
_cell.length_c   1.000
_cell.angle_alpha   90.00
_cell.angle_beta   90.00
_cell.angle_gamma   90.00
#
_symmetry.space_group_name_H-M   'P 1'
#
loop_
_entity.id
_entity.type
_entity.pdbx_description
1 polymer ?
#
loop_
_entity_poly.entity_id
_entity_poly.type
_entity_poly.pdbx_seq_one_letter_code
_entity_poly.pdbx_strand_id
1 'polypeptide(L)' 'RLDIMIDVACALEYLHHGYSETIVHCDLKPSNVLLDENKTAYVSDFGIAKILVGQNYSTLTATLGTT' A
#
# COMPACT_ATOMS: atom_id res chain seq x y z
N ARG A 1 8.00 9.68 -15.71
CA ARG A 1 8.76 9.58 -14.41
C ARG A 1 7.97 10.27 -13.31
N LEU A 2 7.43 11.46 -13.58
CA LEU A 2 6.41 12.08 -12.74
C LEU A 2 5.15 11.21 -12.65
N ASP A 3 4.73 10.59 -13.75
CA ASP A 3 3.53 9.73 -13.80
C ASP A 3 3.61 8.56 -12.82
N ILE A 4 4.76 7.87 -12.78
CA ILE A 4 5.05 6.81 -11.79
C ILE A 4 4.92 7.34 -10.34
N MET A 5 5.39 8.55 -10.07
CA MET A 5 5.27 9.14 -8.72
C MET A 5 3.83 9.50 -8.39
N ILE A 6 3.06 9.95 -9.37
CA ILE A 6 1.63 10.24 -9.23
C ILE A 6 0.88 8.95 -8.92
N ASP A 7 1.10 7.88 -9.70
CA ASP A 7 0.48 6.57 -9.50
C ASP A 7 0.75 6.02 -8.09
N VAL A 8 2.00 6.06 -7.63
CA VAL A 8 2.37 5.62 -6.27
C VAL A 8 1.71 6.49 -5.21
N ALA A 9 1.66 7.81 -5.41
CA ALA A 9 1.00 8.71 -4.47
C ALA A 9 -0.51 8.47 -4.39
N CYS A 10 -1.17 8.22 -5.53
CA CYS A 10 -2.59 7.87 -5.60
C CYS A 10 -2.86 6.54 -4.89
N ALA A 11 -2.02 5.53 -5.07
CA ALA A 11 -2.15 4.25 -4.37
C ALA A 11 -2.05 4.43 -2.85
N LEU A 12 -1.08 5.22 -2.36
CA LEU A 12 -0.92 5.49 -0.93
C LEU A 12 -2.06 6.33 -0.36
N GLU A 13 -2.55 7.31 -1.12
CA GLU A 13 -3.70 8.13 -0.73
C GLU A 13 -4.95 7.26 -0.54
N TYR A 14 -5.19 6.34 -1.47
CA TYR A 14 -6.26 5.36 -1.36
C TYR A 14 -6.09 4.43 -0.15
N LEU A 15 -4.90 3.89 0.09
CA LEU A 15 -4.64 3.01 1.25
C LEU A 15 -4.85 3.72 2.58
N HIS A 16 -4.47 5.00 2.67
CA HIS A 16 -4.54 5.75 3.91
C HIS A 16 -5.93 6.33 4.21
N HIS A 17 -6.65 6.77 3.17
CA HIS A 17 -7.88 7.57 3.32
C HIS A 17 -9.06 7.10 2.47
N GLY A 18 -8.83 6.30 1.42
CA GLY A 18 -9.85 5.85 0.48
C GLY A 18 -10.59 4.57 0.91
N TYR A 19 -10.14 3.90 1.96
CA TYR A 19 -10.73 2.69 2.52
C TYR A 19 -11.34 2.95 3.92
N SER A 20 -12.25 2.08 4.38
CA SER A 20 -12.91 2.22 5.69
C SER A 20 -11.94 2.18 6.87
N GLU A 21 -10.84 1.44 6.71
CA GLU A 21 -9.73 1.33 7.64
C GLU A 21 -8.45 1.89 7.00
N THR A 22 -7.58 2.52 7.80
CA THR A 22 -6.28 2.98 7.30
C THR A 22 -5.33 1.79 7.13
N ILE A 23 -4.80 1.60 5.92
CA ILE A 23 -3.82 0.56 5.60
C ILE A 23 -2.43 1.20 5.45
N VAL A 24 -1.47 0.79 6.27
CA VAL A 24 -0.07 1.23 6.18
C VAL A 24 0.76 0.14 5.52
N HIS A 25 1.42 0.46 4.40
CA HIS A 25 2.21 -0.51 3.62
C HIS A 25 3.44 -1.07 4.38
N CYS A 26 4.10 -0.24 5.19
CA CYS A 26 5.31 -0.56 5.99
C CYS A 26 6.59 -0.96 5.23
N ASP A 27 6.53 -1.37 3.96
CA ASP A 27 7.72 -1.74 3.15
C ASP A 27 7.73 -1.09 1.75
N LEU A 28 7.41 0.20 1.66
CA LEU A 28 7.43 0.89 0.37
C LEU A 28 8.87 1.18 -0.08
N LYS A 29 9.27 0.58 -1.20
CA LYS A 29 10.60 0.71 -1.81
C LYS A 29 10.51 0.48 -3.33
N PRO A 30 11.51 0.89 -4.13
CA PRO A 30 11.44 0.76 -5.60
C PRO A 30 11.19 -0.66 -6.10
N SER A 31 11.68 -1.71 -5.43
CA SER A 31 11.42 -3.10 -5.82
C SER A 31 9.96 -3.54 -5.64
N ASN A 32 9.19 -2.80 -4.84
CA ASN A 32 7.78 -3.05 -4.53
C ASN A 32 6.86 -2.10 -5.33
N VAL A 33 7.40 -1.48 -6.38
CA VAL A 33 6.64 -0.72 -7.38
C VAL A 33 6.77 -1.46 -8.71
N LEU A 34 5.70 -2.14 -9.09
CA LEU A 34 5.62 -2.89 -10.34
C LEU A 34 5.19 -1.95 -11.48
N LEU A 35 5.69 -2.20 -12.68
CA LEU A 35 5.30 -1.46 -13.89
C LEU A 35 4.67 -2.44 -14.87
N ASP A 36 3.53 -2.07 -15.45
CA ASP A 36 2.93 -2.80 -16.57
C ASP A 36 3.54 -2.39 -17.92
N GLU A 37 3.02 -2.98 -19.01
CA GLU A 37 3.42 -2.66 -20.39
C GLU A 37 3.17 -1.20 -20.79
N ASN A 38 2.21 -0.53 -20.13
CA ASN A 38 1.84 0.86 -20.36
C ASN A 38 2.63 1.84 -19.47
N LYS A 39 3.56 1.35 -18.64
CA LYS A 39 4.31 2.12 -17.64
C LYS A 39 3.43 2.69 -16.52
N THR A 40 2.26 2.11 -16.29
CA THR A 40 1.44 2.36 -15.11
C THR A 40 2.13 1.73 -13.89
N ALA A 41 2.23 2.47 -12.79
CA ALA A 41 2.85 1.95 -11.58
C ALA A 41 1.82 1.37 -10.59
N TYR A 42 2.17 0.23 -9.99
CA TYR A 42 1.36 -0.47 -8.99
C TYR A 42 2.19 -0.75 -7.75
N VAL A 43 1.65 -0.42 -6.58
CA VAL A 43 2.26 -0.76 -5.29
C VAL A 43 1.98 -2.24 -4.97
N SER A 44 3.01 -3.01 -4.61
CA SER A 44 2.94 -4.45 -4.34
C SER A 44 3.61 -4.83 -3.02
N ASP A 45 3.46 -6.11 -2.62
CA ASP A 45 4.08 -6.70 -1.42
C ASP A 45 3.61 -6.09 -0.08
N PHE A 46 2.37 -6.45 0.27
CA PHE A 46 1.71 -6.09 1.53
C PHE A 46 2.01 -7.09 2.67
N GLY A 47 3.06 -7.90 2.55
CA GLY A 47 3.33 -9.01 3.48
C GLY A 47 3.49 -8.59 4.95
N ILE A 48 3.88 -7.33 5.20
CA ILE A 48 3.98 -6.74 6.53
C ILE A 48 3.08 -5.51 6.74
N ALA A 49 2.12 -5.30 5.83
CA ALA A 49 1.19 -4.18 5.93
C ALA A 49 0.33 -4.28 7.20
N LYS A 50 -0.13 -3.13 7.69
CA LYS A 50 -0.94 -3.02 8.92
C LYS A 50 -2.27 -2.36 8.62
N ILE A 51 -3.35 -2.95 9.14
CA ILE A 51 -4.68 -2.35 9.16
C ILE A 51 -4.88 -1.69 10.52
N LEU A 52 -5.21 -0.40 10.52
CA LEU A 52 -5.46 0.39 11.72
C LEU A 52 -6.98 0.59 11.86
N VAL A 53 -7.55 0.04 12.94
CA VAL A 53 -8.99 0.09 13.22
C VAL A 53 -9.26 0.86 14.51
N GLY A 54 -10.10 1.90 14.42
CA GLY A 54 -10.52 2.73 15.56
C GLY A 54 -9.50 3.77 16.03
N GLN A 55 -9.93 4.66 16.94
CA GLN A 55 -9.09 5.76 17.46
C GLN A 55 -7.97 5.33 18.41
N ASN A 56 -7.99 4.07 18.85
CA ASN A 56 -6.92 3.45 19.61
C ASN A 56 -6.26 2.47 18.65
N TYR A 57 -5.06 2.78 18.15
CA TYR A 57 -4.24 2.04 17.18
C TYR A 57 -3.93 0.59 17.57
N SER A 58 -4.95 -0.21 17.86
CA SER A 58 -4.86 -1.65 18.04
C SER A 58 -4.50 -2.21 16.68
N THR A 59 -3.23 -2.60 16.56
CA THR A 59 -2.70 -3.12 15.30
C THR A 59 -3.33 -4.50 15.10
N LEU A 60 -4.31 -4.60 14.20
CA LEU A 60 -4.73 -5.90 13.69
C LEU A 60 -3.66 -6.34 12.69
N THR A 61 -2.63 -7.02 13.19
CA THR A 61 -1.66 -7.75 12.36
C THR A 61 -2.29 -9.08 11.94
N ALA A 62 -3.09 -9.05 10.88
CA ALA A 62 -3.37 -10.24 10.10
C ALA A 62 -2.30 -10.31 9.01
N THR A 63 -1.30 -11.19 9.19
CA THR A 63 -0.33 -11.47 8.13
C THR A 63 -1.06 -12.20 7.01
N LEU A 64 -1.37 -11.51 5.92
CA LEU A 64 -1.83 -12.14 4.68
C LEU A 64 -0.62 -12.81 4.02
N GLY A 65 -0.18 -13.93 4.59
CA GLY A 65 0.86 -14.77 3.99
C GLY A 65 0.28 -15.55 2.81
N THR A 66 0.94 -15.51 1.66
CA THR A 66 0.65 -16.41 0.54
C THR A 66 1.41 -17.71 0.74
N THR A 67 0.69 -18.83 0.85
CA THR A 67 1.26 -20.19 0.82
C THR A 67 1.77 -20.56 -0.56
#